data_AF-A0A8T5UYJ0-F1
#
_entry.id   AF-A0A8T5UYJ0-F1
#
_cell.length_a   1.000
_cell.length_b   1.000
_cell.length_c   1.000
_cell.angle_alpha   90.00
_cell.angle_beta   90.00
_cell.angle_gamma   90.00
#
_symmetry.space_group_name_H-M   'P 1'
#
loop_
_entity.id
_entity.type
_entity.pdbx_description
1 polymer ?
#
loop_
_entity_poly.entity_id
_entity_poly.type
_entity_poly.pdbx_seq_one_letter_code
_entity_poly.pdbx_strand_id
1 'polypeptide(L)'
;MPLLKDTEREQLRQLVKACLLEISKLKIELKKCQKESSKSTDTESIHIKAVKDELQNKIRGRDEEIDRLKAIINGKEEEIIELEKIKVYFEAIISRPKKDLTSFQSQIYELLPYKEDSSENLYLQLKTLGFSELSNENFEHALRNLERKGYFQSRNNGKINLWKKLDRND
;
A
#
# COMPACT_ATOMS: atom_id res chain seq x y z
N MET A 1 -45.21 87.45 -31.75
CA MET A 1 -44.84 86.02 -31.81
C MET A 1 -44.93 85.32 -30.43
N PRO A 2 -46.11 85.09 -29.84
CA PRO A 2 -46.23 84.38 -28.55
C PRO A 2 -46.53 82.86 -28.72
N LEU A 3 -47.23 82.48 -29.78
CA LEU A 3 -47.72 81.11 -30.03
C LEU A 3 -46.62 80.07 -30.30
N LEU A 4 -45.51 80.46 -30.94
CA LEU A 4 -44.38 79.55 -31.20
C LEU A 4 -43.68 79.11 -29.91
N LYS A 5 -43.58 80.00 -28.91
CA LYS A 5 -42.94 79.70 -27.61
C LYS A 5 -43.72 78.67 -26.79
N ASP A 6 -45.04 78.65 -26.89
CA ASP A 6 -45.88 77.65 -26.21
C ASP A 6 -45.79 76.26 -26.87
N THR A 7 -45.51 76.20 -28.17
CA THR A 7 -45.38 74.93 -28.89
C THR A 7 -44.05 74.24 -28.59
N GLU A 8 -42.95 74.98 -28.58
CA GLU A 8 -41.62 74.46 -28.18
C GLU A 8 -41.61 73.99 -26.72
N ARG A 9 -42.28 74.73 -25.83
CA ARG A 9 -42.41 74.36 -24.42
C ARG A 9 -43.20 73.07 -24.23
N GLU A 10 -44.24 72.84 -25.03
CA GLU A 10 -45.01 71.60 -24.99
C GLU A 10 -44.24 70.42 -25.58
N GLN A 11 -43.50 70.62 -26.68
CA GLN A 11 -42.58 69.60 -27.22
C GLN A 11 -41.51 69.19 -26.19
N LEU A 12 -40.95 70.16 -25.47
CA LEU A 12 -39.96 69.91 -24.43
C LEU A 12 -40.56 69.12 -23.26
N ARG A 13 -41.81 69.41 -22.86
CA ARG A 13 -42.54 68.63 -21.86
C ARG A 13 -42.80 67.20 -22.29
N GLN A 14 -43.20 66.99 -23.55
CA GLN A 14 -43.40 65.66 -24.11
C GLN A 14 -42.10 64.85 -24.13
N LEU A 15 -40.99 65.49 -24.52
CA LEU A 15 -39.67 64.87 -24.50
C LEU A 15 -39.25 64.47 -23.08
N VAL A 16 -39.38 65.38 -22.11
CA VAL A 16 -39.06 65.09 -20.70
C VAL A 16 -39.92 63.94 -20.17
N LYS A 17 -41.22 63.89 -20.53
CA LYS A 17 -42.11 62.79 -20.14
C LYS A 17 -41.68 61.47 -20.77
N ALA A 18 -41.29 61.46 -22.05
CA ALA A 18 -40.77 60.28 -22.73
C ALA A 18 -39.46 59.79 -22.07
N CYS A 19 -38.51 60.69 -21.80
CA CYS A 19 -37.27 60.37 -21.11
C CYS A 19 -37.51 59.81 -19.70
N LEU A 20 -38.44 60.38 -18.92
CA LEU A 20 -38.77 59.88 -17.58
C LEU A 20 -39.39 58.48 -17.62
N LEU A 21 -40.23 58.19 -18.63
CA LEU A 21 -40.79 56.86 -18.84
C LEU A 21 -39.71 55.86 -19.23
N GLU A 22 -38.78 56.26 -20.09
CA GLU A 22 -37.65 55.43 -20.52
C GLU A 22 -36.69 55.12 -19.37
N ILE A 23 -36.33 56.14 -18.56
CA ILE A 23 -35.56 55.95 -17.32
C ILE A 23 -36.27 54.99 -16.36
N SER A 24 -37.60 55.12 -16.22
CA SER A 24 -38.39 54.25 -15.35
C SER A 24 -38.40 52.81 -15.85
N LYS A 25 -38.52 52.61 -17.17
CA LYS A 25 -38.45 51.29 -17.83
C LYS A 25 -37.07 50.65 -17.63
N LEU A 26 -36.00 51.39 -17.92
CA LEU A 26 -34.62 50.91 -17.74
C LEU A 26 -34.32 50.55 -16.28
N LYS A 27 -34.85 51.32 -15.31
CA LYS A 27 -34.69 51.01 -13.88
C LYS A 27 -35.39 49.70 -13.48
N ILE A 28 -36.54 49.40 -14.08
CA ILE A 28 -37.27 48.15 -13.84
C ILE A 28 -36.51 46.97 -14.45
N GLU A 29 -36.05 47.12 -15.69
CA GLU A 29 -35.25 46.09 -16.39
C GLU A 29 -33.95 45.79 -15.64
N LEU A 30 -33.23 46.83 -15.18
CA LEU A 30 -32.00 46.66 -14.40
C LEU A 30 -32.25 45.91 -13.08
N LYS A 31 -33.34 46.21 -12.36
CA LYS A 31 -33.74 45.46 -11.15
C LYS A 31 -34.10 44.02 -11.46
N LYS A 32 -34.69 43.74 -12.62
CA LYS A 32 -35.02 42.39 -13.06
C LYS A 32 -33.75 41.59 -13.36
N CYS A 33 -32.83 42.17 -14.13
CA CYS A 33 -31.52 41.58 -14.44
C CYS A 33 -30.69 41.31 -13.18
N GLN A 34 -30.67 42.23 -12.20
CA GLN A 34 -29.98 42.01 -10.93
C GLN A 34 -30.56 40.82 -10.16
N LYS A 35 -31.88 40.71 -10.06
CA LYS A 35 -32.54 39.59 -9.37
C LYS A 35 -32.30 38.25 -10.06
N GLU A 36 -32.28 38.24 -11.39
CA GLU A 36 -31.98 37.04 -12.18
C GLU A 36 -30.52 36.62 -12.01
N SER A 37 -29.58 37.57 -12.03
CA SER A 37 -28.15 37.33 -11.80
C SER A 37 -27.85 36.80 -10.38
N SER A 38 -28.49 37.33 -9.34
CA SER A 38 -28.31 36.79 -7.98
C SER A 38 -28.79 35.34 -7.89
N LYS A 39 -29.95 35.02 -8.47
CA LYS A 39 -30.49 33.65 -8.48
C LYS A 39 -29.63 32.66 -9.27
N SER A 40 -29.08 33.06 -10.42
CA SER A 40 -28.19 32.20 -11.21
C SER A 40 -26.91 31.90 -10.45
N THR A 41 -26.35 32.88 -9.75
CA THR A 41 -25.12 32.71 -8.96
C THR A 41 -25.33 31.78 -7.77
N ASP A 42 -26.46 31.91 -7.07
CA ASP A 42 -26.79 31.04 -5.93
C ASP A 42 -26.99 29.58 -6.38
N THR A 43 -27.66 29.37 -7.52
CA THR A 43 -27.89 28.03 -8.07
C THR A 43 -26.61 27.37 -8.58
N GLU A 44 -25.73 28.11 -9.26
CA GLU A 44 -24.38 27.63 -9.63
C GLU A 44 -23.54 27.26 -8.41
N SER A 45 -23.54 28.10 -7.37
CA SER A 45 -22.83 27.84 -6.11
C SER A 45 -23.28 26.53 -5.45
N ILE A 46 -24.59 26.30 -5.38
CA ILE A 46 -25.16 25.06 -4.83
C ILE A 46 -24.75 23.85 -5.69
N HIS A 47 -24.82 23.97 -7.02
CA HIS A 47 -24.46 22.89 -7.92
C HIS A 47 -22.97 22.52 -7.83
N ILE A 48 -22.09 23.52 -7.82
CA ILE A 48 -20.64 23.32 -7.65
C ILE A 48 -20.34 22.65 -6.32
N LYS A 49 -21.00 23.06 -5.24
CA LYS A 49 -20.83 22.43 -3.93
C LYS A 49 -21.27 20.95 -3.94
N ALA A 50 -22.43 20.65 -4.52
CA ALA A 50 -22.92 19.28 -4.64
C ALA A 50 -21.97 18.38 -5.45
N VAL A 51 -21.46 18.88 -6.58
CA VAL A 51 -20.48 18.16 -7.41
C VAL A 51 -19.17 17.93 -6.64
N LYS A 52 -18.70 18.95 -5.91
CA LYS A 52 -17.50 18.84 -5.07
C LYS A 52 -17.67 17.78 -3.99
N ASP A 53 -18.81 17.78 -3.29
CA ASP A 53 -19.09 16.81 -2.24
C ASP A 53 -19.19 15.38 -2.80
N GLU A 54 -19.80 15.20 -3.98
CA GLU A 54 -19.85 13.91 -4.67
C GLU A 54 -18.46 13.41 -5.07
N LEU A 55 -17.64 14.27 -5.66
CA LEU A 55 -16.26 13.94 -6.04
C LEU A 55 -15.42 13.59 -4.81
N GLN A 56 -15.56 14.35 -3.72
CA GLN A 56 -14.84 14.09 -2.47
C GLN A 56 -15.25 12.74 -1.85
N ASN A 57 -16.53 12.39 -1.89
CA ASN A 57 -17.01 11.08 -1.46
C ASN A 57 -16.46 9.95 -2.35
N LYS A 58 -16.40 10.14 -3.68
CA LYS A 58 -15.80 9.17 -4.60
C LYS A 58 -14.30 9.00 -4.36
N ILE A 59 -13.58 10.09 -4.10
CA ILE A 59 -12.15 10.06 -3.77
C ILE A 59 -11.96 9.26 -2.47
N ARG A 60 -12.69 9.59 -1.40
CA ARG A 60 -12.60 8.86 -0.13
C ARG A 60 -12.89 7.36 -0.31
N GLY A 61 -13.93 7.01 -1.06
CA GLY A 61 -14.24 5.59 -1.34
C GLY A 61 -13.14 4.87 -2.13
N ARG A 62 -12.48 5.57 -3.05
CA ARG A 62 -11.31 5.02 -3.77
C ARG A 62 -10.09 4.89 -2.87
N ASP A 63 -9.83 5.86 -1.99
CA ASP A 63 -8.71 5.80 -1.04
C ASP A 63 -8.88 4.62 -0.07
N GLU A 64 -10.10 4.42 0.46
CA GLU A 64 -10.42 3.26 1.29
C GLU A 64 -10.20 1.93 0.56
N GLU A 65 -10.57 1.85 -0.72
CA GLU A 65 -10.35 0.65 -1.53
C GLU A 65 -8.86 0.42 -1.83
N ILE A 66 -8.10 1.49 -2.11
CA ILE A 66 -6.65 1.42 -2.30
C ILE A 66 -5.97 0.87 -1.03
N ASP A 67 -6.38 1.33 0.14
CA ASP A 67 -5.80 0.87 1.40
C ASP A 67 -6.15 -0.59 1.70
N ARG A 68 -7.38 -1.03 1.39
CA ARG A 68 -7.76 -2.46 1.45
C ARG A 68 -6.92 -3.31 0.51
N LEU A 69 -6.76 -2.88 -0.74
CA LEU A 69 -5.96 -3.61 -1.73
C LEU A 69 -4.49 -3.69 -1.32
N LYS A 70 -3.91 -2.62 -0.78
CA LYS A 70 -2.54 -2.64 -0.22
C LYS A 70 -2.41 -3.63 0.92
N ALA A 71 -3.38 -3.69 1.84
CA ALA A 71 -3.36 -4.64 2.94
C ALA A 71 -3.41 -6.10 2.43
N ILE A 72 -4.25 -6.38 1.42
CA ILE A 72 -4.32 -7.70 0.80
C ILE A 72 -3.00 -8.07 0.11
N ILE A 73 -2.40 -7.14 -0.63
CA ILE A 73 -1.12 -7.35 -1.31
C ILE A 73 -0.03 -7.64 -0.29
N ASN A 74 0.09 -6.86 0.78
CA ASN A 74 1.08 -7.08 1.82
C ASN A 74 0.92 -8.45 2.49
N GLY A 75 -0.32 -8.85 2.82
CA GLY A 75 -0.56 -10.18 3.39
C GLY A 75 -0.21 -11.31 2.44
N LYS A 76 -0.46 -11.15 1.14
CA LYS A 76 -0.06 -12.13 0.11
C LYS A 76 1.46 -12.19 -0.07
N GLU A 77 2.16 -11.07 0.02
CA GLU A 77 3.62 -11.02 -0.07
C GLU A 77 4.26 -11.79 1.09
N GLU A 78 3.74 -11.63 2.31
CA GLU A 78 4.19 -12.40 3.49
C GLU A 78 3.97 -13.92 3.30
N GLU A 79 2.81 -14.30 2.75
CA GLU A 79 2.51 -15.71 2.43
C GLU A 79 3.45 -16.27 1.36
N ILE A 80 3.75 -15.50 0.31
CA ILE A 80 4.71 -15.89 -0.74
C ILE A 80 6.10 -16.10 -0.15
N ILE A 81 6.58 -15.18 0.70
CA ILE A 81 7.89 -15.31 1.35
C ILE A 81 7.96 -16.60 2.18
N GLU A 82 6.88 -16.96 2.89
CA GLU A 82 6.86 -18.19 3.66
C GLU A 82 6.83 -19.44 2.78
N LEU A 83 6.05 -19.43 1.69
CA LEU A 83 6.02 -20.52 0.72
C LEU A 83 7.38 -20.70 0.02
N GLU A 84 8.10 -19.62 -0.28
CA GLU A 84 9.44 -19.67 -0.84
C GLU A 84 10.44 -20.33 0.12
N LYS A 85 10.37 -20.03 1.42
CA LYS A 85 11.18 -20.73 2.44
C LYS A 85 10.85 -22.22 2.48
N ILE A 86 9.56 -22.57 2.50
CA ILE A 86 9.12 -23.97 2.51
C ILE A 86 9.64 -24.70 1.27
N LYS A 87 9.60 -24.05 0.09
CA LYS A 87 10.14 -24.61 -1.15
C LYS A 87 11.63 -24.92 -1.02
N VAL A 88 12.43 -23.99 -0.48
CA VAL A 88 13.87 -24.20 -0.23
C VAL A 88 14.11 -25.38 0.72
N TYR A 89 13.35 -25.47 1.81
CA TYR A 89 13.47 -26.59 2.74
C TYR A 89 13.05 -27.93 2.12
N PHE A 90 12.01 -27.93 1.29
CA PHE A 90 11.56 -29.12 0.59
C PHE A 90 12.64 -29.61 -0.40
N GLU A 91 13.21 -28.70 -1.20
CA GLU A 91 14.33 -28.99 -2.11
C GLU A 91 15.53 -29.57 -1.36
N ALA A 92 15.85 -29.04 -0.18
CA ALA A 92 16.90 -29.57 0.69
C ALA A 92 16.62 -31.01 1.16
N ILE A 93 15.37 -31.35 1.51
CA ILE A 93 14.99 -32.69 1.98
C ILE A 93 15.04 -33.74 0.86
N ILE A 94 14.61 -33.35 -0.36
CA ILE A 94 14.59 -34.25 -1.52
C ILE A 94 15.93 -34.30 -2.26
N SER A 95 16.90 -33.49 -1.84
CA SER A 95 18.23 -33.46 -2.44
C SER A 95 18.88 -34.84 -2.38
N ARG A 96 19.73 -35.12 -3.38
CA ARG A 96 20.47 -36.39 -3.39
C ARG A 96 21.42 -36.43 -2.21
N PRO A 97 21.50 -37.56 -1.48
CA PRO A 97 22.46 -37.69 -0.40
C PRO A 97 23.87 -37.38 -0.88
N LYS A 98 24.60 -36.57 -0.12
CA LYS A 98 25.99 -36.21 -0.43
C LYS A 98 26.89 -37.42 -0.30
N LYS A 99 28.00 -37.38 -1.05
CA LYS A 99 28.99 -38.46 -1.03
C LYS A 99 29.49 -38.65 0.40
N ASP A 100 29.53 -39.91 0.83
CA ASP A 100 29.95 -40.34 2.16
C ASP A 100 29.01 -39.95 3.32
N LEU A 101 27.82 -39.38 3.07
CA LEU A 101 26.80 -39.10 4.11
C LEU A 101 25.61 -40.08 4.02
N THR A 102 24.99 -40.36 5.16
CA THR A 102 23.68 -41.03 5.15
C THR A 102 22.61 -40.07 4.63
N SER A 103 21.45 -40.59 4.21
CA SER A 103 20.32 -39.76 3.79
C SER A 103 19.97 -38.71 4.86
N PHE A 104 19.84 -39.15 6.11
CA PHE A 104 19.57 -38.26 7.24
C PHE A 104 20.66 -37.22 7.51
N GLN A 105 21.94 -37.61 7.43
CA GLN A 105 23.06 -36.66 7.59
C GLN A 105 23.08 -35.62 6.48
N SER A 106 22.76 -36.03 5.24
CA SER A 106 22.68 -35.12 4.09
C SER A 106 21.54 -34.14 4.27
N GLN A 107 20.36 -34.61 4.70
CA GLN A 107 19.21 -33.76 4.99
C GLN A 107 19.52 -32.74 6.09
N ILE A 108 20.14 -33.16 7.19
CA ILE A 108 20.59 -32.22 8.24
C ILE A 108 21.55 -31.19 7.66
N TYR A 109 22.56 -31.63 6.91
CA TYR A 109 23.52 -30.70 6.32
C TYR A 109 22.83 -29.66 5.43
N GLU A 110 21.93 -30.07 4.55
CA GLU A 110 21.24 -29.14 3.63
C GLU A 110 20.29 -28.18 4.34
N LEU A 111 19.59 -28.64 5.38
CA LEU A 111 18.64 -27.83 6.14
C LEU A 111 19.30 -26.81 7.07
N LEU A 112 20.51 -27.08 7.55
CA LEU A 112 21.19 -26.18 8.47
C LEU A 112 21.77 -24.95 7.74
N PRO A 113 21.69 -23.75 8.34
CA PRO A 113 22.19 -22.51 7.75
C PRO A 113 23.72 -22.48 7.68
N TYR A 114 24.25 -21.65 6.78
CA TYR A 114 25.69 -21.39 6.68
C TYR A 114 26.23 -20.50 7.80
N LYS A 115 25.35 -19.79 8.51
CA LYS A 115 25.71 -18.93 9.63
C LYS A 115 26.19 -19.79 10.81
N GLU A 116 27.26 -19.33 11.46
CA GLU A 116 27.72 -19.94 12.71
C GLU A 116 26.66 -19.77 13.82
N ASP A 117 26.28 -20.87 14.46
CA ASP A 117 25.26 -20.88 15.50
C ASP A 117 25.50 -21.97 16.55
N SER A 118 24.78 -21.92 17.67
CA SER A 118 24.89 -22.91 18.76
C SER A 118 24.18 -24.22 18.41
N SER A 119 24.63 -25.33 19.01
CA SER A 119 23.92 -26.63 18.92
C SER A 119 22.42 -26.50 19.19
N GLU A 120 22.05 -25.76 20.24
CA GLU A 120 20.66 -25.62 20.68
C GLU A 120 19.81 -24.88 19.65
N ASN A 121 20.34 -23.80 19.08
CA ASN A 121 19.63 -23.04 18.05
C ASN A 121 19.45 -23.84 16.76
N LEU A 122 20.48 -24.55 16.32
CA LEU A 122 20.41 -25.41 15.13
C LEU A 122 19.42 -26.57 15.32
N TYR A 123 19.40 -27.16 16.53
CA TYR A 123 18.43 -28.19 16.90
C TYR A 123 17.00 -27.66 16.90
N LEU A 124 16.77 -26.48 17.49
CA LEU A 124 15.46 -25.83 17.53
C LEU A 124 14.96 -25.50 16.12
N GLN A 125 15.83 -25.07 15.21
CA GLN A 125 15.46 -24.84 13.81
C GLN A 125 14.92 -26.10 13.16
N LEU A 126 15.59 -27.25 13.30
CA LEU A 126 15.10 -28.52 12.76
C LEU A 126 13.77 -28.95 13.40
N LYS A 127 13.60 -28.70 14.71
CA LYS A 127 12.32 -28.96 15.39
C LYS A 127 11.18 -28.14 14.78
N THR A 128 11.41 -26.85 14.54
CA THR A 128 10.44 -25.96 13.90
C THR A 128 10.12 -26.39 12.47
N LEU A 129 11.09 -26.98 11.75
CA LEU A 129 10.90 -27.51 10.40
C LEU A 129 10.16 -28.86 10.33
N GLY A 130 9.81 -29.46 11.47
CA GLY A 130 9.00 -30.68 11.52
C GLY A 130 9.75 -31.94 11.97
N PHE A 131 11.01 -31.84 12.41
CA PHE A 131 11.74 -32.97 13.01
C PHE A 131 11.33 -33.21 14.48
N SER A 132 10.03 -33.30 14.75
CA SER A 132 9.43 -33.39 16.09
C SER A 132 9.89 -34.60 16.90
N GLU A 133 10.30 -35.69 16.24
CA GLU A 133 10.80 -36.92 16.88
C GLU A 133 12.32 -36.95 17.05
N LEU A 134 13.06 -35.98 16.49
CA LEU A 134 14.53 -35.92 16.60
C LEU A 134 14.97 -35.74 18.06
N SER A 135 15.73 -36.68 18.62
CA SER A 135 16.35 -36.45 19.92
C SER A 135 17.57 -35.54 19.80
N ASN A 136 17.87 -34.79 20.87
CA ASN A 136 19.07 -33.94 20.91
C ASN A 136 20.36 -34.78 20.77
N GLU A 137 20.39 -35.97 21.37
CA GLU A 137 21.51 -36.90 21.25
C GLU A 137 21.76 -37.32 19.79
N ASN A 138 20.70 -37.70 19.05
CA ASN A 138 20.81 -38.08 17.65
C ASN A 138 21.30 -36.91 16.79
N PHE A 139 20.84 -35.70 17.09
CA PHE A 139 21.28 -34.48 16.40
C PHE A 139 22.76 -34.18 16.66
N GLU A 140 23.20 -34.21 17.91
CA GLU A 140 24.62 -34.05 18.29
C GLU A 140 25.51 -35.11 17.63
N HIS A 141 25.05 -36.36 17.58
CA HIS A 141 25.75 -37.42 16.85
C HIS A 141 25.82 -37.14 15.34
N ALA A 142 24.79 -36.55 14.74
CA ALA A 142 24.82 -36.15 13.34
C ALA A 142 25.83 -35.01 13.11
N LEU A 143 25.83 -33.96 13.94
CA LEU A 143 26.78 -32.85 13.86
C LEU A 143 28.24 -33.30 13.96
N ARG A 144 28.57 -34.15 14.94
CA ARG A 144 29.92 -34.72 15.08
C ARG A 144 30.34 -35.56 13.87
N ASN A 145 29.40 -36.29 13.28
CA ASN A 145 29.67 -37.05 12.06
C ASN A 145 29.90 -36.14 10.85
N LEU A 146 29.15 -35.05 10.74
CA LEU A 146 29.35 -34.04 9.70
C LEU A 146 30.71 -33.35 9.85
N GLU A 147 31.11 -33.02 11.08
CA GLU A 147 32.44 -32.48 11.37
C GLU A 147 33.57 -33.46 11.03
N ARG A 148 33.46 -34.72 11.46
CA ARG A 148 34.45 -35.76 11.13
C ARG A 148 34.66 -35.93 9.63
N LYS A 149 33.62 -35.67 8.84
CA LYS A 149 33.63 -35.77 7.36
C LYS A 149 33.96 -34.44 6.66
N GLY A 150 34.21 -33.37 7.43
CA GLY A 150 34.63 -32.07 6.93
C GLY A 150 33.52 -31.16 6.42
N TYR A 151 32.26 -31.45 6.75
CA TYR A 151 31.10 -30.62 6.36
C TYR A 151 30.79 -29.50 7.36
N PHE A 152 31.27 -29.65 8.60
CA PHE A 152 31.08 -28.67 9.68
C PHE A 152 32.38 -28.50 10.46
N GLN A 153 32.50 -27.36 11.13
CA GLN A 153 33.56 -27.08 12.09
C GLN A 153 32.94 -26.62 13.41
N SER A 154 33.36 -27.24 14.52
CA SER A 154 33.01 -26.76 15.85
C SER A 154 34.05 -25.77 16.39
N ARG A 155 33.57 -24.77 17.13
CA ARG A 155 34.38 -23.86 17.94
C ARG A 155 33.78 -23.77 19.33
N ASN A 156 34.56 -24.16 20.34
CA ASN A 156 34.14 -24.02 21.72
C ASN A 156 34.52 -22.63 22.24
N ASN A 157 33.54 -21.85 22.70
CA ASN A 157 33.75 -20.52 23.27
C ASN A 157 33.73 -20.51 24.81
N GLY A 158 34.01 -21.67 25.45
CA GLY A 158 34.09 -21.85 26.90
C GLY A 158 32.74 -22.11 27.59
N LYS A 159 31.62 -21.80 26.94
CA LYS A 159 30.25 -22.05 27.47
C LYS A 159 29.36 -22.86 26.53
N ILE A 160 29.54 -22.70 25.22
CA ILE A 160 28.72 -23.34 24.19
C ILE A 160 29.60 -23.75 23.01
N ASN A 161 29.19 -24.83 22.34
CA ASN A 161 29.76 -25.24 21.07
C ASN A 161 29.03 -24.48 19.95
N LEU A 162 29.80 -23.71 19.19
CA LEU A 162 29.36 -23.06 17.97
C LEU A 162 29.73 -23.94 16.79
N TRP A 163 28.85 -24.01 15.81
CA TRP A 163 29.00 -24.84 14.63
C TRP A 163 28.90 -23.98 13.38
N LYS A 164 29.86 -24.15 12.48
CA LYS A 164 29.90 -23.46 11.20
C LYS A 164 29.89 -24.48 10.06
N LYS A 165 28.92 -24.35 9.16
CA LYS A 165 28.84 -25.16 7.94
C LYS A 165 29.99 -24.79 7.00
N LEU A 166 30.62 -25.80 6.41
CA LEU A 166 31.68 -25.63 5.43
C LEU A 166 31.13 -25.99 4.05
N ASP A 167 31.40 -25.14 3.06
CA ASP A 167 30.98 -25.40 1.69
C ASP A 167 31.90 -26.44 1.07
N ARG A 168 31.40 -27.68 0.99
CA ARG A 168 32.07 -28.75 0.26
C ARG A 168 31.46 -28.78 -1.13
N ASN A 169 32.10 -28.05 -2.05
CA ASN A 169 31.89 -28.26 -3.47
C ASN A 169 32.34 -29.70 -3.78
N ASP A 170 31.36 -30.58 -3.98
CA ASP A 170 31.57 -31.95 -4.47
C ASP A 170 32.01 -31.91 -5.95
#